data_AF-A0A815K4I6-F1
#
_entry.id   AF-A0A815K4I6-F1
#
_cell.length_a   1.000
_cell.length_b   1.000
_cell.length_c   1.000
_cell.angle_alpha   90.00
_cell.angle_beta   90.00
_cell.angle_gamma   90.00
#
_symmetry.space_group_name_H-M   'P 1'
#
loop_
_entity.id
_entity.type
_entity.pdbx_description
1 polymer ?
#
loop_
_entity_poly.entity_id
_entity_poly.type
_entity_poly.pdbx_seq_one_letter_code
_entity_poly.pdbx_strand_id
1 'polypeptide(L)'
;SESIGKPFISADYHIIVDCSNVFIGSQTIRDPTTGATRQNSAIHVNVKNLVRVLEDDKLKIYIKTRIAGGSKPPENLPVWNEWTSCGYKCIVAERSMSGREDGVDDMLHAHILQLLHIYKDTQTRSQVLVLVTGDGNRNDNKTSFPDTLERVLTSDWSVELWSWKQSLNQCYFGIQKFFPSRMTIKYLDSYRNNITFIQ
;
A
#
# COMPACT_ATOMS: atom_id res chain seq x y z
N SER A 1 7.50 37.01 27.20
CA SER A 1 6.55 36.81 26.09
C SER A 1 6.72 35.41 25.59
N GLU A 2 5.85 34.51 26.04
CA GLU A 2 5.80 33.12 25.59
C GLU A 2 5.40 33.08 24.12
N SER A 3 6.27 32.55 23.25
CA SER A 3 5.87 32.21 21.89
C SER A 3 5.05 30.92 21.94
N ILE A 4 3.75 31.11 21.79
CA ILE A 4 2.71 30.10 21.63
C ILE A 4 3.20 29.03 20.63
N GLY A 5 3.23 27.78 21.09
CA GLY A 5 3.61 26.62 20.29
C GLY A 5 2.83 26.56 18.98
N LYS A 6 3.55 26.38 17.87
CA LYS A 6 2.94 26.06 16.57
C LYS A 6 2.02 24.84 16.74
N PRO A 7 0.81 24.84 16.14
CA PRO A 7 -0.13 23.75 16.31
C PRO A 7 0.49 22.45 15.78
N PHE A 8 0.21 21.33 16.46
CA PHE A 8 0.44 19.99 15.92
C PHE A 8 -0.30 19.89 14.58
N ILE A 9 0.43 19.99 13.47
CA ILE A 9 -0.10 19.59 12.17
C ILE A 9 -0.25 18.08 12.23
N SER A 10 -1.42 17.60 12.63
CA SER A 10 -1.73 16.19 12.57
C SER A 10 -2.19 15.87 11.15
N ALA A 11 -1.65 14.78 10.60
CA ALA A 11 -1.96 14.35 9.25
C ALA A 11 -3.26 13.54 9.20
N ASP A 12 -3.93 13.54 8.06
CA ASP A 12 -4.92 12.53 7.69
C ASP A 12 -4.27 11.45 6.82
N TYR A 13 -4.61 10.21 7.09
CA TYR A 13 -4.01 9.03 6.46
C TYR A 13 -5.02 8.31 5.57
N HIS A 14 -4.54 7.95 4.38
CA HIS A 14 -5.28 7.18 3.38
C HIS A 14 -4.51 5.91 3.08
N ILE A 15 -5.04 4.76 3.47
CA ILE A 15 -4.35 3.47 3.33
C ILE A 15 -4.94 2.72 2.14
N ILE A 16 -4.10 2.44 1.16
CA ILE A 16 -4.43 1.70 -0.05
C ILE A 16 -3.51 0.49 -0.15
N VAL A 17 -4.10 -0.71 -0.16
CA VAL A 17 -3.36 -1.98 -0.18
C VAL A 17 -3.63 -2.71 -1.48
N ASP A 18 -2.57 -3.03 -2.20
CA ASP A 18 -2.60 -4.00 -3.29
C ASP A 18 -2.33 -5.40 -2.71
N CYS A 19 -3.42 -6.12 -2.46
CA CYS A 19 -3.39 -7.41 -1.78
C CYS A 19 -2.64 -8.48 -2.60
N SER A 20 -2.71 -8.40 -3.92
CA SER A 20 -2.07 -9.36 -4.81
C SER A 20 -0.55 -9.19 -4.77
N ASN A 21 -0.05 -7.96 -4.86
CA ASN A 21 1.38 -7.70 -4.70
C ASN A 21 1.91 -8.04 -3.30
N VAL A 22 1.12 -7.76 -2.25
CA VAL A 22 1.49 -8.13 -0.87
C VAL A 22 1.52 -9.65 -0.70
N PHE A 23 0.53 -10.37 -1.22
CA PHE A 23 0.45 -11.83 -1.11
C PHE A 23 1.56 -12.52 -1.90
N ILE A 24 1.73 -12.19 -3.18
CA ILE A 24 2.78 -12.79 -4.04
C ILE A 24 4.17 -12.48 -3.46
N GLY A 25 4.42 -11.24 -3.02
CA GLY A 25 5.71 -10.88 -2.43
C GLY A 25 6.00 -11.62 -1.11
N SER A 26 4.96 -12.00 -0.36
CA SER A 26 5.12 -12.77 0.89
C SER A 26 5.66 -14.18 0.65
N GLN A 27 5.34 -14.78 -0.51
CA GLN A 27 5.75 -16.13 -0.89
C GLN A 27 7.22 -16.20 -1.30
N THR A 28 7.86 -15.06 -1.59
CA THR A 28 9.29 -15.03 -1.90
C THR A 28 10.11 -15.04 -0.61
N ILE A 29 10.89 -16.09 -0.40
CA ILE A 29 11.85 -16.22 0.70
C ILE A 29 13.25 -15.97 0.16
N ARG A 30 13.97 -15.02 0.74
CA ARG A 30 15.38 -14.78 0.44
C ARG A 30 16.25 -15.45 1.49
N ASP A 31 17.15 -16.30 1.04
CA ASP A 31 18.20 -16.87 1.89
C ASP A 31 19.20 -15.76 2.27
N PRO A 32 19.42 -15.50 3.57
CA PRO A 32 20.28 -14.41 4.01
C PRO A 32 21.77 -14.69 3.76
N THR A 33 22.16 -15.96 3.64
CA THR A 33 23.55 -16.40 3.50
C THR A 33 23.98 -16.44 2.04
N THR A 34 23.14 -17.00 1.17
CA THR A 34 23.44 -17.18 -0.25
C THR A 34 22.86 -16.07 -1.13
N GLY A 35 21.88 -15.33 -0.61
CA GLY A 35 21.11 -14.35 -1.39
C GLY A 35 20.13 -14.97 -2.38
N ALA A 36 20.05 -16.30 -2.45
CA ALA A 36 19.13 -17.02 -3.33
C ALA A 36 17.68 -16.75 -2.93
N THR A 37 16.79 -16.72 -3.92
CA THR A 37 15.35 -16.58 -3.68
C THR A 37 14.64 -17.87 -4.02
N ARG A 38 13.66 -18.24 -3.20
CA ARG A 38 12.75 -19.37 -3.46
C ARG A 38 11.31 -18.93 -3.24
N GLN A 39 10.39 -19.53 -4.00
CA GLN A 39 8.97 -19.34 -3.78
C GLN A 39 8.45 -20.40 -2.81
N ASN A 40 7.55 -19.99 -1.92
CA ASN A 40 6.80 -20.87 -1.05
C ASN A 40 5.33 -20.45 -1.05
N SER A 41 4.51 -21.15 -1.84
CA SER A 41 3.09 -20.87 -1.98
C SER A 41 2.25 -21.19 -0.73
N ALA A 42 2.80 -21.92 0.25
CA ALA A 42 2.14 -22.18 1.53
C ALA A 42 2.14 -20.94 2.45
N ILE A 43 2.96 -19.92 2.15
CA ILE A 43 2.98 -18.68 2.93
C ILE A 43 1.75 -17.84 2.60
N HIS A 44 1.02 -17.50 3.66
CA HIS A 44 -0.13 -16.62 3.64
C HIS A 44 0.08 -15.39 4.51
N VAL A 45 -0.67 -14.34 4.22
CA VAL A 45 -0.60 -13.05 4.93
C VAL A 45 -1.65 -13.05 6.04
N ASN A 46 -1.21 -12.75 7.27
CA ASN A 46 -2.11 -12.48 8.39
C ASN A 46 -2.64 -11.04 8.27
N VAL A 47 -3.86 -10.87 7.78
CA VAL A 47 -4.45 -9.55 7.50
C VAL A 47 -4.53 -8.70 8.75
N LYS A 48 -4.96 -9.27 9.89
CA LYS A 48 -5.09 -8.54 11.15
C LYS A 48 -3.76 -7.98 11.64
N ASN A 49 -2.69 -8.77 11.56
CA ASN A 49 -1.36 -8.31 11.97
C ASN A 49 -0.76 -7.34 10.95
N LEU A 50 -1.00 -7.53 9.65
CA LEU A 50 -0.61 -6.55 8.64
C LEU A 50 -1.28 -5.18 8.89
N VAL A 51 -2.60 -5.17 9.12
CA VAL A 51 -3.34 -3.93 9.44
C VAL A 51 -2.77 -3.26 10.68
N ARG A 52 -2.43 -4.02 11.73
CA ARG A 52 -1.77 -3.46 12.92
C ARG A 52 -0.46 -2.76 12.57
N VAL A 53 0.37 -3.35 11.71
CA VAL A 53 1.64 -2.74 11.26
C VAL A 53 1.41 -1.48 10.41
N LEU A 54 0.45 -1.50 9.48
CA LEU A 54 0.17 -0.37 8.59
C LEU A 54 -0.46 0.81 9.33
N GLU A 55 -1.31 0.52 10.31
CA GLU A 55 -1.98 1.52 11.15
C GLU A 55 -1.17 1.93 12.38
N ASP A 56 -0.04 1.26 12.67
CA ASP A 56 0.76 1.55 13.87
C ASP A 56 1.24 3.00 13.90
N ASP A 57 1.32 3.55 15.11
CA ASP A 57 1.55 4.98 15.42
C ASP A 57 0.48 5.96 14.90
N LYS A 58 -0.51 5.51 14.13
CA LYS A 58 -1.60 6.36 13.60
C LYS A 58 -2.82 6.23 14.50
N LEU A 59 -3.26 7.35 15.10
CA LEU A 59 -4.54 7.33 15.82
C LEU A 59 -5.68 7.03 14.85
N LYS A 60 -6.55 6.08 15.20
CA LYS A 60 -7.67 5.64 14.34
C LYS A 60 -8.51 6.79 13.77
N ILE A 61 -8.68 7.89 14.53
CA ILE A 61 -9.43 9.09 14.14
C ILE A 61 -8.81 9.87 12.95
N TYR A 62 -7.53 9.63 12.67
CA TYR A 62 -6.78 10.26 11.59
C TYR A 62 -6.72 9.38 10.34
N ILE A 63 -7.17 8.12 10.40
CA ILE A 63 -7.25 7.27 9.22
C ILE A 63 -8.61 7.52 8.54
N LYS A 64 -8.60 8.24 7.43
CA LYS A 64 -9.80 8.65 6.69
C LYS A 64 -10.22 7.65 5.63
N THR A 65 -9.29 6.86 5.12
CA THR A 65 -9.56 5.89 4.04
C THR A 65 -8.82 4.59 4.28
N ARG A 66 -9.51 3.48 4.04
CA ARG A 66 -8.99 2.11 4.07
C ARG A 66 -9.53 1.36 2.86
N ILE A 67 -8.67 1.08 1.89
CA ILE A 67 -9.03 0.34 0.67
C ILE A 67 -8.04 -0.81 0.49
N ALA A 68 -8.58 -1.99 0.18
CA ALA A 68 -7.82 -3.19 -0.14
C ALA A 68 -8.30 -3.71 -1.50
N GLY A 69 -7.41 -3.79 -2.49
CA GLY A 69 -7.71 -4.29 -3.83
C GLY A 69 -6.99 -5.59 -4.14
N GLY A 70 -7.61 -6.49 -4.89
CA GLY A 70 -6.98 -7.71 -5.40
C GLY A 70 -7.97 -8.55 -6.20
N SER A 71 -7.51 -9.63 -6.85
CA SER A 71 -8.44 -10.54 -7.52
C SER A 71 -9.31 -11.33 -6.54
N LYS A 72 -10.52 -11.67 -6.98
CA LYS A 72 -11.36 -12.67 -6.31
C LYS A 72 -10.56 -13.97 -6.31
N PRO A 73 -10.15 -14.48 -5.14
CA PRO A 73 -9.54 -15.78 -5.12
C PRO A 73 -10.65 -16.83 -5.37
N PRO A 74 -10.33 -18.06 -5.79
CA PRO A 74 -11.33 -19.09 -6.07
C PRO A 74 -12.31 -19.25 -4.89
N GLU A 75 -13.56 -19.56 -5.21
CA GLU A 75 -14.73 -19.45 -4.33
C GLU A 75 -14.47 -20.00 -2.91
N ASN A 76 -14.83 -19.21 -1.89
CA ASN A 76 -14.78 -19.49 -0.43
C ASN A 76 -13.53 -19.07 0.39
N LEU A 77 -12.90 -17.91 0.13
CA LEU A 77 -11.80 -17.44 0.99
C LEU A 77 -12.21 -16.39 2.05
N PRO A 78 -11.94 -16.66 3.35
CA PRO A 78 -12.15 -15.73 4.48
C PRO A 78 -11.35 -14.42 4.41
N VAL A 79 -10.38 -14.29 3.50
CA VAL A 79 -9.43 -13.15 3.50
C VAL A 79 -10.12 -11.79 3.36
N TRP A 80 -11.14 -11.68 2.51
CA TRP A 80 -11.90 -10.44 2.36
C TRP A 80 -12.80 -10.15 3.57
N ASN A 81 -13.27 -11.20 4.27
CA ASN A 81 -13.96 -11.04 5.54
C ASN A 81 -13.02 -10.49 6.62
N GLU A 82 -11.74 -10.87 6.60
CA GLU A 82 -10.76 -10.29 7.52
C GLU A 82 -10.51 -8.81 7.22
N TRP A 83 -10.29 -8.44 5.96
CA TRP A 83 -10.12 -7.03 5.55
C TRP A 83 -11.33 -6.18 5.93
N THR A 84 -12.55 -6.65 5.64
CA THR A 84 -13.79 -5.95 6.02
C THR A 84 -13.97 -5.88 7.54
N SER A 85 -13.60 -6.93 8.30
CA SER A 85 -13.61 -6.89 9.77
C SER A 85 -12.64 -5.87 10.36
N CYS A 86 -11.59 -5.52 9.62
CA CYS A 86 -10.64 -4.44 9.93
C CYS A 86 -11.10 -3.05 9.43
N GLY A 87 -12.29 -2.95 8.81
CA GLY A 87 -12.85 -1.69 8.32
C GLY A 87 -12.36 -1.27 6.93
N TYR A 88 -11.76 -2.17 6.15
CA TYR A 88 -11.35 -1.88 4.78
C TYR A 88 -12.50 -2.07 3.79
N LYS A 89 -12.66 -1.11 2.87
CA LYS A 89 -13.44 -1.31 1.66
C LYS A 89 -12.64 -2.22 0.73
N CYS A 90 -13.22 -3.36 0.37
CA CYS A 90 -12.58 -4.32 -0.53
C CYS A 90 -13.00 -4.06 -1.98
N ILE A 91 -12.02 -4.00 -2.89
CA ILE A 91 -12.22 -3.87 -4.33
C ILE A 91 -11.75 -5.18 -4.95
N VAL A 92 -12.70 -5.95 -5.47
CA VAL A 92 -12.45 -7.30 -5.93
C VAL A 92 -12.93 -7.42 -7.36
N ALA A 93 -12.04 -7.81 -8.28
CA ALA A 93 -12.39 -8.13 -9.65
C ALA A 93 -12.31 -9.63 -9.91
N GLU A 94 -13.10 -10.12 -10.87
CA GLU A 94 -12.96 -11.49 -11.36
C GLU A 94 -11.66 -11.62 -12.19
N ARG A 95 -11.01 -12.78 -12.14
CA ARG A 95 -9.88 -13.06 -13.03
C ARG A 95 -10.42 -13.27 -14.44
N SER A 96 -9.82 -12.61 -15.43
CA SER A 96 -10.19 -12.85 -16.82
C SER A 96 -9.81 -14.26 -17.25
N MET A 97 -10.35 -14.73 -18.39
CA MET A 97 -10.01 -16.03 -19.00
C MET A 97 -8.50 -16.22 -19.23
N SER A 98 -7.72 -15.12 -19.22
CA SER A 98 -6.26 -15.12 -19.34
C SER A 98 -5.51 -15.39 -18.03
N GLY A 99 -6.23 -15.51 -16.90
CA GLY A 99 -5.64 -15.65 -15.56
C GLY A 99 -5.05 -14.37 -14.98
N ARG A 100 -5.10 -13.25 -15.72
CA ARG A 100 -4.70 -11.92 -15.23
C ARG A 100 -5.86 -11.24 -14.50
N GLU A 101 -5.50 -10.39 -13.55
CA GLU A 101 -6.44 -9.50 -12.89
C GLU A 101 -6.78 -8.37 -13.87
N ASP A 102 -8.05 -8.24 -14.25
CA ASP A 102 -8.48 -7.15 -15.12
C ASP A 102 -8.97 -6.00 -14.23
N GLY A 103 -8.23 -4.89 -14.22
CA GLY A 103 -8.71 -3.57 -13.77
C GLY A 103 -8.69 -3.28 -12.26
N VAL A 104 -8.18 -4.18 -11.40
CA VAL A 104 -8.00 -3.88 -9.96
C VAL A 104 -7.07 -2.69 -9.76
N ASP A 105 -5.90 -2.72 -10.40
CA ASP A 105 -4.92 -1.64 -10.31
C ASP A 105 -5.52 -0.32 -10.80
N ASP A 106 -6.23 -0.34 -11.93
CA ASP A 106 -6.91 0.85 -12.47
C ASP A 106 -7.94 1.41 -11.48
N MET A 107 -8.68 0.56 -10.76
CA MET A 107 -9.60 1.00 -9.71
C MET A 107 -8.86 1.59 -8.50
N LEU A 108 -7.72 1.00 -8.09
CA LEU A 108 -6.90 1.55 -7.01
C LEU A 108 -6.30 2.91 -7.40
N HIS A 109 -5.78 3.04 -8.62
CA HIS A 109 -5.32 4.30 -9.18
C HIS A 109 -6.43 5.35 -9.19
N ALA A 110 -7.61 5.00 -9.71
CA ALA A 110 -8.77 5.88 -9.75
C ALA A 110 -9.19 6.36 -8.35
N HIS A 111 -9.14 5.49 -7.35
CA HIS A 111 -9.41 5.87 -5.97
C HIS A 111 -8.38 6.84 -5.41
N ILE A 112 -7.09 6.63 -5.67
CA ILE A 112 -6.05 7.58 -5.23
C ILE A 112 -6.27 8.96 -5.90
N LEU A 113 -6.53 8.99 -7.20
CA LEU A 113 -6.82 10.23 -7.91
C LEU A 113 -8.10 10.92 -7.41
N GLN A 114 -9.13 10.14 -7.05
CA GLN A 114 -10.34 10.65 -6.43
C GLN A 114 -10.05 11.29 -5.07
N LEU A 115 -9.18 10.68 -4.25
CA LEU A 115 -8.77 11.27 -2.97
C LEU A 115 -8.09 12.62 -3.17
N LEU A 116 -7.15 12.72 -4.14
CA LEU A 116 -6.53 14.00 -4.46
C LEU A 116 -7.57 15.08 -4.82
N HIS A 117 -8.62 14.70 -5.57
CA HIS A 117 -9.70 15.63 -5.90
C HIS A 117 -10.53 16.05 -4.68
N ILE A 118 -10.92 15.11 -3.82
CA ILE A 118 -11.74 15.36 -2.62
C ILE A 118 -11.03 16.33 -1.67
N TYR A 119 -9.72 16.18 -1.53
CA TYR A 119 -8.94 16.87 -0.51
C TYR A 119 -8.09 18.03 -1.07
N LYS A 120 -8.21 18.36 -2.36
CA LYS A 120 -7.41 19.40 -3.04
C LYS A 120 -7.44 20.77 -2.35
N ASP A 121 -8.56 21.12 -1.71
CA ASP A 121 -8.78 22.40 -1.04
C ASP A 121 -8.57 22.33 0.49
N THR A 122 -8.08 21.19 1.00
CA THR A 122 -7.87 20.99 2.44
C THR A 122 -6.58 21.67 2.89
N GLN A 123 -6.70 22.77 3.64
CA GLN A 123 -5.53 23.51 4.17
C GLN A 123 -5.28 23.29 5.66
N THR A 124 -6.17 22.57 6.35
CA THR A 124 -6.14 22.44 7.81
C THR A 124 -5.29 21.28 8.30
N ARG A 125 -5.04 20.27 7.46
CA ARG A 125 -4.32 19.05 7.82
C ARG A 125 -3.51 18.55 6.64
N SER A 126 -2.26 18.15 6.88
CA SER A 126 -1.44 17.45 5.89
C SER A 126 -2.06 16.10 5.55
N GLN A 127 -1.81 15.62 4.35
CA GLN A 127 -2.35 14.37 3.85
C GLN A 127 -1.21 13.37 3.60
N VAL A 128 -1.42 12.12 4.01
CA VAL A 128 -0.45 11.03 3.87
C VAL A 128 -1.10 9.85 3.16
N LEU A 129 -0.57 9.49 2.00
CA LEU A 129 -0.90 8.24 1.34
C LEU A 129 -0.01 7.11 1.89
N VAL A 130 -0.62 6.09 2.48
CA VAL A 130 0.05 4.83 2.80
C VAL A 130 -0.29 3.86 1.68
N LEU A 131 0.65 3.65 0.77
CA LEU A 131 0.49 2.73 -0.36
C LEU A 131 1.27 1.45 -0.09
N VAL A 132 0.61 0.31 -0.21
CA VAL A 132 1.23 -1.00 -0.01
C VAL A 132 1.27 -1.75 -1.33
N THR A 133 2.39 -1.65 -2.04
CA THR A 133 2.67 -2.34 -3.30
C THR A 133 4.17 -2.36 -3.59
N GLY A 134 4.61 -3.35 -4.37
CA GLY A 134 5.95 -3.38 -4.95
C GLY A 134 5.98 -3.03 -6.45
N ASP A 135 4.80 -2.91 -7.09
CA ASP A 135 4.69 -2.81 -8.53
C ASP A 135 5.03 -1.42 -9.07
N GLY A 136 6.19 -1.33 -9.74
CA GLY A 136 6.64 -0.13 -10.42
C GLY A 136 6.51 -0.16 -11.94
N ASN A 137 5.69 -1.06 -12.50
CA ASN A 137 5.49 -1.12 -13.94
C ASN A 137 4.83 0.17 -14.44
N ARG A 138 5.56 0.92 -15.27
CA ARG A 138 4.97 2.02 -16.03
C ARG A 138 4.25 1.42 -17.23
N ASN A 139 2.93 1.38 -17.16
CA ASN A 139 2.10 0.78 -18.19
C ASN A 139 2.00 1.77 -19.36
N ASP A 140 2.69 1.52 -20.48
CA ASP A 140 2.71 2.39 -21.66
C ASP A 140 1.29 2.86 -22.05
N ASN A 141 0.99 4.15 -21.80
CA ASN A 141 -0.31 4.84 -21.99
C ASN A 141 -1.48 4.47 -21.04
N LYS A 142 -1.26 3.71 -19.98
CA LYS A 142 -2.24 3.46 -18.90
C LYS A 142 -1.76 4.04 -17.57
N THR A 143 -2.66 4.17 -16.61
CA THR A 143 -2.28 4.57 -15.24
C THR A 143 -1.38 3.51 -14.59
N SER A 144 -0.44 3.98 -13.77
CA SER A 144 0.45 3.12 -12.98
C SER A 144 0.60 3.64 -11.55
N PHE A 145 1.05 2.78 -10.63
CA PHE A 145 1.34 3.19 -9.26
C PHE A 145 2.43 4.27 -9.19
N PRO A 146 3.57 4.17 -9.92
CA PRO A 146 4.55 5.25 -9.99
C PRO A 146 3.96 6.60 -10.42
N ASP A 147 3.18 6.64 -11.50
CA ASP A 147 2.61 7.89 -12.01
C ASP A 147 1.60 8.48 -11.02
N THR A 148 0.82 7.62 -10.37
CA THR A 148 -0.15 8.02 -9.34
C THR A 148 0.56 8.59 -8.11
N LEU A 149 1.67 7.97 -7.69
CA LEU A 149 2.48 8.39 -6.54
C LEU A 149 3.18 9.73 -6.82
N GLU A 150 3.67 9.95 -8.05
CA GLU A 150 4.19 11.26 -8.49
C GLU A 150 3.11 12.35 -8.48
N ARG A 151 1.86 12.04 -8.86
CA ARG A 151 0.72 12.98 -8.74
C ARG A 151 0.39 13.32 -7.29
N VAL A 152 0.44 12.34 -6.40
CA VAL A 152 0.24 12.55 -4.96
C VAL A 152 1.32 13.47 -4.41
N LEU A 153 2.58 13.20 -4.73
CA LEU A 153 3.71 14.03 -4.31
C LEU A 153 3.69 15.43 -4.96
N THR A 154 3.24 15.60 -6.19
CA THR A 154 3.12 16.95 -6.77
C THR A 154 1.95 17.75 -6.17
N SER A 155 1.00 17.07 -5.52
CA SER A 155 -0.14 17.68 -4.81
C SER A 155 0.15 18.01 -3.33
N ASP A 156 1.43 18.11 -2.94
CA ASP A 156 1.91 18.40 -1.58
C ASP A 156 1.51 17.38 -0.48
N TRP A 157 1.17 16.15 -0.89
CA TRP A 157 0.98 15.05 0.06
C TRP A 157 2.32 14.41 0.40
N SER A 158 2.35 13.68 1.50
CA SER A 158 3.42 12.74 1.81
C SER A 158 3.00 11.30 1.50
N VAL A 159 3.98 10.43 1.31
CA VAL A 159 3.81 9.04 0.94
C VAL A 159 4.62 8.13 1.86
N GLU A 160 3.96 7.13 2.41
CA GLU A 160 4.58 5.94 3.00
C GLU A 160 4.36 4.77 2.05
N LEU A 161 5.41 4.40 1.30
CA LEU A 161 5.39 3.23 0.42
C LEU A 161 5.86 2.00 1.22
N TRP A 162 4.98 1.00 1.33
CA TRP A 162 5.28 -0.27 1.98
C TRP A 162 5.41 -1.38 0.94
N SER A 163 6.50 -2.15 1.01
CA SER A 163 6.73 -3.28 0.12
C SER A 163 7.54 -4.37 0.81
N TRP A 164 7.47 -5.59 0.29
CA TRP A 164 8.55 -6.57 0.47
C TRP A 164 9.79 -6.09 -0.26
N LYS A 165 10.96 -6.19 0.37
CA LYS A 165 12.23 -5.63 -0.15
C LYS A 165 12.60 -6.19 -1.52
N GLN A 166 12.40 -7.50 -1.71
CA GLN A 166 12.69 -8.18 -2.98
C GLN A 166 11.69 -7.87 -4.09
N SER A 167 10.48 -7.46 -3.74
CA SER A 167 9.41 -7.15 -4.70
C SER A 167 9.35 -5.68 -5.06
N LEU A 168 10.08 -4.82 -4.35
CA LEU A 168 10.09 -3.39 -4.58
C LEU A 168 10.80 -3.05 -5.89
N ASN A 169 10.08 -2.44 -6.83
CA ASN A 169 10.67 -1.93 -8.06
C ASN A 169 11.66 -0.78 -7.78
N GLN A 170 12.79 -0.77 -8.50
CA GLN A 170 13.85 0.21 -8.30
C GLN A 170 13.44 1.65 -8.69
N CYS A 171 12.39 1.83 -9.50
CA CYS A 171 11.92 3.15 -9.91
C CYS A 171 11.55 4.05 -8.70
N TYR A 172 11.09 3.45 -7.61
CA TYR A 172 10.69 4.17 -6.40
C TYR A 172 11.85 4.86 -5.69
N PHE A 173 13.08 4.36 -5.82
CA PHE A 173 14.26 5.08 -5.31
C PHE A 173 14.53 6.36 -6.10
N GLY A 174 14.24 6.36 -7.40
CA GLY A 174 14.25 7.55 -8.23
C GLY A 174 13.25 8.58 -7.72
N ILE A 175 11.99 8.18 -7.53
CA ILE A 175 10.93 9.07 -7.01
C ILE A 175 11.29 9.60 -5.62
N GLN A 176 11.76 8.74 -4.71
CA GLN A 176 12.18 9.14 -3.37
C GLN A 176 13.32 10.17 -3.40
N LYS A 177 14.28 10.02 -4.32
CA LYS A 177 15.38 11.00 -4.48
C LYS A 177 14.88 12.38 -4.92
N PHE A 178 13.81 12.45 -5.71
CA PHE A 178 13.17 13.72 -6.08
C PHE A 178 12.32 14.32 -4.95
N PHE A 179 11.77 13.47 -4.06
CA PHE A 179 10.90 13.89 -2.95
C PHE A 179 11.38 13.38 -1.57
N PRO A 180 12.61 13.67 -1.15
CA PRO A 180 13.27 12.99 -0.02
C PRO A 180 12.61 13.26 1.35
N SER A 181 11.95 14.41 1.51
CA SER A 181 11.26 14.78 2.76
C SER A 181 9.81 14.33 2.81
N ARG A 182 9.23 13.89 1.67
CA ARG A 182 7.80 13.58 1.54
C ARG A 182 7.53 12.15 1.11
N MET A 183 8.55 11.37 0.77
CA MET A 183 8.42 9.95 0.46
C MET A 183 9.32 9.10 1.36
N THR A 184 8.71 8.13 2.04
CA THR A 184 9.42 7.12 2.83
C THR A 184 9.10 5.74 2.29
N ILE A 185 10.13 4.89 2.21
CA ILE A 185 10.00 3.48 1.83
C ILE A 185 10.18 2.65 3.10
N LYS A 186 9.20 1.82 3.41
CA LYS A 186 9.17 0.93 4.58
C LYS A 186 9.06 -0.52 4.12
N TYR A 187 9.76 -1.42 4.81
CA TYR A 187 9.84 -2.83 4.42
C TYR A 187 8.99 -3.72 5.31
N LEU A 188 8.15 -4.54 4.69
CA LEU A 188 7.34 -5.57 5.37
C LEU A 188 8.19 -6.68 5.99
N ASP A 189 9.41 -6.87 5.51
CA ASP A 189 10.34 -7.91 5.97
C ASP A 189 10.65 -7.85 7.46
N SER A 190 10.74 -6.66 8.05
CA SER A 190 10.94 -6.47 9.50
C SER A 190 9.80 -7.07 10.34
N TYR A 191 8.63 -7.30 9.74
CA TYR A 191 7.44 -7.81 10.40
C TYR A 191 7.06 -9.21 9.92
N ARG A 192 7.85 -9.84 9.03
CA ARG A 192 7.51 -11.08 8.32
C ARG A 192 6.97 -12.18 9.25
N ASN A 193 7.65 -12.44 10.37
CA ASN A 193 7.26 -13.48 11.33
C ASN A 193 5.90 -13.22 11.99
N ASN A 194 5.45 -11.96 12.03
CA ASN A 194 4.18 -11.56 12.64
C ASN A 194 3.06 -11.43 11.61
N ILE A 195 3.38 -11.05 10.37
CA ILE A 195 2.37 -10.79 9.33
C ILE A 195 2.22 -11.94 8.33
N THR A 196 2.94 -13.05 8.52
CA THR A 196 2.80 -14.25 7.67
C THR A 196 2.65 -15.53 8.50
N PHE A 197 2.04 -16.54 7.91
CA PHE A 197 1.91 -17.88 8.47
C PHE A 197 1.94 -18.94 7.36
N ILE A 198 2.15 -20.21 7.70
CA ILE A 198 2.11 -21.33 6.77
C ILE A 198 0.71 -21.97 6.86
N GLN A 199 0.10 -22.23 5.71
CA GLN A 199 -1.18 -22.94 5.56
C GLN A 199 -1.04 -24.13 4.63
#